data_AF-A0A9K3CXF2-F1
#
_entry.id   AF-A0A9K3CXF2-F1
#
_cell.length_a   1.000
_cell.length_b   1.000
_cell.length_c   1.000
_cell.angle_alpha   90.00
_cell.angle_beta   90.00
_cell.angle_gamma   90.00
#
_symmetry.space_group_name_H-M   'P 1'
#
loop_
_entity.id
_entity.type
_entity.pdbx_description
1 polymer ?
#
loop_
_entity_poly.entity_id
_entity_poly.type
_entity_poly.pdbx_seq_one_letter_code
_entity_poly.pdbx_strand_id
1 'polypeptide(L)'
;SCYDQSLYLLGLERFRTAAVPVLSGEPFPIPGQIYYPLVPAVHVMLSSIRAFLERGENMARLDLLILVAASERERAVLQDLLQRYFPRDTDNETEEEDNTLAEIAAAGEAATTKKAKKGKKKGKKGKKGGKKKKKK
;
A
#
# COMPACT_ATOMS: atom_id res chain seq x y z
N SER A 1 -13.38 4.99 -17.55
CA SER A 1 -13.17 5.26 -16.11
C SER A 1 -11.75 5.75 -15.88
N CYS A 2 -11.46 6.48 -14.78
CA CYS A 2 -10.09 6.84 -14.40
C CYS A 2 -9.21 5.59 -14.24
N TYR A 3 -9.77 4.52 -13.67
CA TYR A 3 -9.12 3.22 -13.55
C TYR A 3 -8.69 2.64 -14.90
N ASP A 4 -9.58 2.64 -15.90
CA ASP A 4 -9.26 2.06 -17.21
C ASP A 4 -8.08 2.80 -17.87
N GLN A 5 -8.04 4.13 -17.76
CA GLN A 5 -6.96 4.93 -18.31
C GLN A 5 -5.63 4.68 -17.58
N SER A 6 -5.66 4.62 -16.24
CA SER A 6 -4.47 4.32 -15.45
C SER A 6 -3.94 2.91 -15.72
N LEU A 7 -4.82 1.90 -15.82
CA LEU A 7 -4.44 0.52 -16.13
C LEU A 7 -3.94 0.37 -17.58
N TYR A 8 -4.53 1.12 -18.52
CA TYR A 8 -4.04 1.16 -19.90
C TYR A 8 -2.62 1.71 -19.98
N LEU A 9 -2.34 2.83 -19.29
CA LEU A 9 -0.99 3.40 -19.22
C LEU A 9 0.00 2.43 -18.56
N LEU A 10 -0.42 1.74 -17.51
CA LEU A 10 0.39 0.73 -16.86
C LEU A 10 0.81 -0.39 -17.83
N GLY A 11 -0.13 -0.88 -18.65
CA GLY A 11 0.15 -1.89 -19.67
C GLY A 11 1.08 -1.41 -20.80
N LEU A 12 1.00 -0.13 -21.17
CA LEU A 12 1.87 0.48 -22.18
C LEU A 12 3.31 0.64 -21.68
N GLU A 13 3.48 1.15 -20.47
CA GLU A 13 4.78 1.44 -19.85
C GLU A 13 5.48 0.18 -19.30
N ARG A 14 4.85 -0.99 -19.44
CA ARG A 14 5.37 -2.30 -18.99
C ARG A 14 5.68 -2.36 -17.50
N PHE A 15 4.96 -1.61 -16.67
CA PHE A 15 5.02 -1.81 -15.23
C PHE A 15 4.36 -3.13 -14.87
N ARG A 16 5.03 -3.91 -14.03
CA ARG A 16 4.55 -5.23 -13.59
C ARG A 16 3.85 -5.19 -12.24
N THR A 17 4.04 -4.11 -11.49
CA THR A 17 3.46 -3.93 -10.16
C THR A 17 2.73 -2.60 -10.07
N ALA A 18 1.53 -2.62 -9.48
CA ALA A 18 0.68 -1.45 -9.36
C ALA A 18 0.02 -1.41 -7.99
N ALA A 19 -0.13 -0.20 -7.44
CA ALA A 19 -0.98 0.03 -6.27
C ALA A 19 -2.18 0.90 -6.69
N VAL A 20 -3.38 0.42 -6.43
CA VAL A 20 -4.63 1.05 -6.85
C VAL A 20 -5.43 1.44 -5.60
N PRO A 21 -5.57 2.75 -5.31
CA PRO A 21 -6.42 3.21 -4.22
C PRO A 21 -7.89 3.20 -4.61
N VAL A 22 -8.77 3.19 -3.60
CA VAL A 22 -10.19 3.52 -3.80
C VAL A 22 -10.32 5.01 -4.09
N LEU A 23 -10.59 5.34 -5.35
CA LEU A 23 -10.78 6.71 -5.81
C LEU A 23 -12.17 7.17 -5.40
N SER A 24 -12.25 8.38 -4.86
CA SER A 24 -13.50 8.98 -4.39
C SER A 24 -14.17 8.23 -3.22
N GLY A 25 -13.49 7.26 -2.60
CA GLY A 25 -13.79 6.78 -1.26
C GLY A 25 -12.99 7.63 -0.27
N GLU A 26 -13.65 8.49 0.50
CA GLU A 26 -12.96 9.23 1.57
C GLU A 26 -13.90 9.45 2.78
N PRO A 27 -13.33 9.86 3.93
CA PRO A 27 -13.82 9.46 5.23
C PRO A 27 -14.92 10.40 5.70
N PHE A 28 -16.14 9.88 5.78
CA PHE A 28 -17.29 10.58 6.36
C PHE A 28 -17.74 11.80 5.52
N PRO A 29 -19.06 12.02 5.34
CA PRO A 29 -19.54 13.16 4.59
C PRO A 29 -19.13 14.48 5.28
N ILE A 30 -18.32 15.30 4.60
CA ILE A 30 -18.10 16.71 4.94
C ILE A 30 -19.26 17.50 4.34
N PRO A 31 -19.98 18.32 5.13
CA PRO A 31 -21.07 19.13 4.60
C PRO A 31 -20.63 19.98 3.40
N GLY A 32 -21.35 19.90 2.27
CA GLY A 32 -21.13 20.73 1.09
C GLY A 32 -20.29 20.12 -0.03
N GLN A 33 -19.79 18.88 0.12
CA GLN A 33 -19.13 18.14 -0.97
C GLN A 33 -20.06 17.07 -1.55
N ILE A 34 -20.03 16.91 -2.87
CA ILE A 34 -20.75 15.85 -3.57
C ILE A 34 -19.91 14.57 -3.43
N TYR A 35 -20.48 13.56 -2.78
CA TYR A 35 -19.79 12.30 -2.51
C TYR A 35 -20.24 11.19 -3.44
N TYR A 36 -19.26 10.40 -3.88
CA TYR A 36 -19.55 9.11 -4.48
C TYR A 36 -19.68 8.05 -3.36
N PRO A 37 -20.77 7.26 -3.30
CA PRO A 37 -20.93 6.28 -2.25
C PRO A 37 -19.85 5.19 -2.34
N LEU A 38 -19.27 4.83 -1.18
CA LEU A 38 -18.12 3.92 -1.10
C LEU A 38 -18.36 2.57 -1.78
N VAL A 39 -19.49 1.92 -1.51
CA VAL A 39 -19.78 0.57 -2.02
C VAL A 39 -19.84 0.56 -3.56
N PRO A 40 -20.62 1.44 -4.23
CA PRO A 40 -20.52 1.64 -5.67
C PRO A 40 -19.11 1.98 -6.17
N ALA A 41 -18.32 2.77 -5.42
CA ALA A 41 -16.95 3.13 -5.83
C ALA A 41 -16.09 1.87 -5.98
N VAL A 42 -16.17 0.99 -4.98
CA VAL A 42 -15.44 -0.27 -4.96
C VAL A 42 -15.93 -1.20 -6.08
N HIS A 43 -17.24 -1.27 -6.35
CA HIS A 43 -17.76 -2.03 -7.49
C HIS A 43 -17.18 -1.57 -8.83
N VAL A 44 -17.15 -0.25 -9.07
CA VAL A 44 -16.58 0.31 -10.31
C VAL A 44 -15.10 -0.03 -10.41
N MET A 45 -14.34 0.14 -9.31
CA MET A 45 -12.92 -0.19 -9.27
C MET A 45 -12.66 -1.66 -9.59
N LEU A 46 -13.31 -2.58 -8.87
CA LEU A 46 -13.11 -4.03 -9.03
C LEU A 46 -13.55 -4.49 -10.42
N SER A 47 -14.66 -3.94 -10.96
CA SER A 47 -15.12 -4.24 -12.30
C SER A 47 -14.12 -3.81 -13.38
N SER A 48 -13.55 -2.61 -13.26
CA SER A 48 -12.53 -2.10 -14.18
C SER A 48 -11.26 -2.97 -14.15
N ILE A 49 -10.80 -3.35 -12.95
CA ILE A 49 -9.63 -4.21 -12.77
C ILE A 49 -9.88 -5.59 -13.36
N ARG A 50 -11.03 -6.20 -13.07
CA ARG A 50 -11.40 -7.51 -13.62
C ARG A 50 -11.42 -7.49 -15.14
N ALA A 51 -12.10 -6.51 -15.73
CA ALA A 51 -12.16 -6.35 -17.19
C ALA A 51 -10.79 -6.07 -17.83
N PHE A 52 -9.87 -5.43 -17.11
CA PHE A 52 -8.50 -5.22 -17.57
C PHE A 52 -7.70 -6.52 -17.57
N LEU A 53 -7.82 -7.33 -16.51
CA LEU A 53 -7.12 -8.61 -16.37
C LEU A 53 -7.64 -9.68 -17.33
N GLU A 54 -8.95 -9.71 -17.61
CA GLU A 54 -9.53 -10.67 -18.57
C GLU A 54 -9.07 -10.48 -20.02
N ARG A 55 -8.50 -9.30 -20.35
CA ARG A 55 -7.83 -9.09 -21.64
C ARG A 55 -6.48 -9.82 -21.57
N GLY A 56 -6.45 -11.07 -22.04
CA GLY A 56 -5.38 -12.05 -21.80
C GLY A 56 -3.93 -11.62 -22.04
N GLU A 57 -3.67 -10.55 -22.79
CA GLU A 57 -2.32 -9.97 -22.93
C GLU A 57 -1.82 -9.22 -21.69
N ASN A 58 -2.74 -8.70 -20.86
CA ASN A 58 -2.42 -7.86 -19.71
C ASN A 58 -2.16 -8.69 -18.45
N MET A 59 -2.90 -9.79 -18.25
CA MET A 59 -2.72 -10.68 -17.10
C MET A 59 -1.32 -11.29 -17.06
N ALA A 60 -0.76 -11.65 -18.20
CA ALA A 60 0.59 -12.22 -18.30
C ALA A 60 1.72 -11.21 -18.05
N ARG A 61 1.42 -9.90 -18.02
CA ARG A 61 2.42 -8.82 -17.86
C ARG A 61 2.44 -8.25 -16.45
N LEU A 62 1.40 -8.51 -15.66
CA LEU A 62 1.24 -8.00 -14.32
C LEU A 62 1.60 -9.09 -13.30
N ASP A 63 2.63 -8.84 -12.51
CA ASP A 63 3.05 -9.75 -11.44
C ASP A 63 2.23 -9.52 -10.16
N LEU A 64 1.90 -8.27 -9.84
CA LEU A 64 1.20 -7.92 -8.60
C LEU A 64 0.32 -6.66 -8.74
N LEU A 65 -0.96 -6.79 -8.39
CA LEU A 65 -1.84 -5.66 -8.15
C LEU A 65 -2.14 -5.53 -6.66
N ILE A 66 -1.89 -4.36 -6.06
CA ILE A 66 -2.17 -4.08 -4.66
C ILE A 66 -3.39 -3.16 -4.58
N LEU A 67 -4.46 -3.61 -3.94
CA LEU A 67 -5.59 -2.76 -3.61
C LEU A 67 -5.29 -2.01 -2.30
N VAL A 68 -5.30 -0.68 -2.37
CA VAL A 68 -4.96 0.17 -1.22
C VAL A 68 -6.24 0.72 -0.61
N ALA A 69 -6.52 0.32 0.62
CA ALA A 69 -7.57 0.89 1.46
C ALA A 69 -6.99 1.98 2.35
N ALA A 70 -7.60 3.18 2.34
CA ALA A 70 -7.21 4.28 3.21
C ALA A 70 -7.80 4.15 4.62
N SER A 71 -8.92 3.41 4.77
CA SER A 71 -9.59 3.21 6.04
C SER A 71 -10.01 1.75 6.26
N GLU A 72 -10.23 1.39 7.52
CA GLU A 72 -10.73 0.06 7.89
C GLU A 72 -12.10 -0.24 7.27
N ARG A 73 -12.94 0.79 7.09
CA ARG A 73 -14.23 0.67 6.41
C ARG A 73 -14.06 0.27 4.94
N GLU A 74 -13.10 0.88 4.25
CA GLU A 74 -12.78 0.50 2.86
C GLU A 74 -12.25 -0.92 2.78
N ARG A 75 -11.37 -1.31 3.72
CA ARG A 75 -10.83 -2.66 3.80
C ARG A 75 -11.94 -3.70 3.93
N ALA A 76 -12.91 -3.46 4.82
CA ALA A 76 -14.05 -4.36 5.01
C ALA A 76 -14.90 -4.51 3.73
N VAL A 77 -15.28 -3.39 3.10
CA VAL A 77 -16.06 -3.41 1.85
C VAL A 77 -15.29 -4.09 0.72
N LEU A 78 -13.98 -3.84 0.62
CA LEU A 78 -13.12 -4.51 -0.35
C LEU A 78 -13.10 -6.01 -0.11
N GLN A 79 -12.90 -6.47 1.12
CA GLN A 79 -12.83 -7.89 1.46
C GLN A 79 -14.14 -8.63 1.12
N ASP A 80 -15.29 -8.01 1.40
CA ASP A 80 -16.61 -8.58 1.09
C ASP A 80 -16.88 -8.67 -0.42
N LEU A 81 -16.46 -7.65 -1.18
CA LEU A 81 -16.71 -7.59 -2.62
C LEU A 81 -15.65 -8.33 -3.44
N LEU A 82 -14.42 -8.45 -2.95
CA LEU A 82 -13.31 -9.06 -3.68
C LEU A 82 -13.65 -10.49 -4.11
N GLN A 83 -14.22 -11.28 -3.21
CA GLN A 83 -14.61 -12.67 -3.48
C GLN A 83 -15.63 -12.80 -4.63
N ARG A 84 -16.44 -11.77 -4.88
CA ARG A 84 -17.43 -11.78 -5.96
C ARG A 84 -16.80 -11.55 -7.33
N TYR A 85 -15.75 -10.74 -7.40
CA TYR A 85 -15.06 -10.42 -8.66
C TYR A 85 -13.87 -11.34 -8.93
N PHE A 86 -13.25 -11.86 -7.87
CA PHE A 86 -12.11 -12.78 -7.89
C PHE A 86 -12.43 -13.96 -6.97
N PRO A 87 -13.30 -14.88 -7.42
CA PRO A 87 -13.55 -16.11 -6.68
C PRO A 87 -12.24 -16.90 -6.55
N ARG A 88 -12.04 -17.51 -5.38
CA ARG A 88 -10.93 -18.45 -5.18
C ARG A 88 -11.32 -19.78 -5.82
N ASP A 89 -10.52 -20.24 -6.77
CA ASP A 89 -10.64 -21.59 -7.30
C ASP A 89 -9.96 -22.55 -6.30
N THR A 90 -10.74 -23.10 -5.37
CA THR A 90 -10.25 -24.04 -4.34
C THR A 90 -9.63 -25.32 -4.92
N ASP A 91 -9.82 -25.58 -6.21
CA ASP A 91 -9.31 -26.77 -6.90
C ASP A 91 -7.85 -26.63 -7.36
N ASN A 92 -7.26 -25.42 -7.31
CA ASN A 92 -5.89 -25.14 -7.77
C ASN A 92 -4.93 -24.75 -6.63
N GLU A 93 -5.33 -24.89 -5.37
CA GLU A 93 -4.49 -24.58 -4.21
C GLU A 93 -3.45 -25.70 -4.00
N THR A 94 -2.25 -25.54 -4.60
CA THR A 94 -1.04 -26.16 -4.05
C THR A 94 -0.76 -25.51 -2.69
N GLU A 95 -0.59 -26.32 -1.64
CA GLU A 95 -0.35 -25.95 -0.24
C GLU A 95 0.95 -25.12 -0.03
N GLU A 96 1.04 -23.90 -0.60
CA GLU A 96 2.22 -23.01 -0.46
C GLU A 96 1.92 -21.70 0.31
N GLU A 97 0.71 -21.54 0.87
CA GLU A 97 0.25 -20.21 1.35
C GLU A 97 0.77 -19.75 2.72
N ASP A 98 1.42 -20.60 3.52
CA ASP A 98 1.84 -20.18 4.87
C ASP A 98 3.19 -19.44 4.93
N ASN A 99 4.08 -19.63 3.95
CA ASN A 99 5.44 -19.08 4.01
C ASN A 99 5.57 -17.66 3.41
N THR A 100 4.74 -17.27 2.45
CA THR A 100 4.89 -16.00 1.72
C THR A 100 4.31 -14.79 2.48
N LEU A 101 3.20 -14.95 3.20
CA LEU A 101 2.63 -13.91 4.07
C LEU A 101 3.56 -13.54 5.24
N ALA A 102 4.26 -14.51 5.81
CA ALA A 102 5.24 -14.30 6.87
C ALA A 102 6.49 -13.54 6.36
N GLU A 103 6.94 -13.82 5.14
CA GLU A 103 8.11 -13.18 4.54
C GLU A 103 7.84 -11.71 4.16
N ILE A 104 6.63 -11.41 3.66
CA ILE A 104 6.20 -10.04 3.33
C ILE A 104 6.04 -9.19 4.62
N ALA A 105 5.51 -9.77 5.70
CA ALA A 105 5.42 -9.11 7.00
C ALA A 105 6.81 -8.82 7.60
N ALA A 106 7.75 -9.77 7.51
CA ALA A 106 9.12 -9.60 7.99
C ALA A 106 9.91 -8.54 7.20
N ALA A 107 9.67 -8.43 5.88
CA ALA A 107 10.27 -7.38 5.05
C ALA A 107 9.77 -5.97 5.41
N GLY A 108 8.50 -5.84 5.82
CA GLY A 108 7.91 -4.59 6.30
C GLY A 108 8.51 -4.09 7.63
N GLU A 109 8.80 -4.99 8.57
CA GLU A 109 9.42 -4.63 9.86
C GLU A 109 10.91 -4.29 9.75
N ALA A 110 11.64 -4.84 8.79
CA ALA A 110 13.06 -4.55 8.59
C ALA A 110 13.34 -3.12 8.06
N ALA A 111 12.34 -2.45 7.48
CA ALA A 111 12.50 -1.11 6.89
C ALA A 111 12.42 0.04 7.92
N THR A 112 11.81 -0.17 9.09
CA THR A 112 11.60 0.89 10.10
C THR A 112 12.75 1.04 11.10
N THR A 113 13.73 0.14 11.13
CA THR A 113 14.83 0.18 12.13
C THR A 113 16.15 0.80 11.64
N LYS A 114 16.29 1.19 10.35
CA LYS A 114 17.56 1.73 9.80
C LYS A 114 17.68 3.25 9.69
N LYS A 115 16.93 4.04 10.48
CA LYS A 115 17.10 5.51 10.53
C LYS A 115 17.32 6.09 11.93
N ALA A 116 18.25 5.54 12.72
CA ALA A 116 18.80 6.27 13.88
C ALA A 116 20.17 5.73 14.36
N LYS A 117 21.28 6.11 13.70
CA LYS A 117 22.56 6.42 14.37
C LYS A 117 23.64 6.84 13.36
N LYS A 118 23.82 8.15 13.18
CA LYS A 118 25.05 8.73 12.64
C LYS A 118 25.65 9.67 13.68
N GLY A 119 26.80 9.27 14.23
CA GLY A 119 27.81 10.18 14.78
C GLY A 119 27.91 10.30 16.30
N LYS A 120 28.67 9.42 16.97
CA LYS A 120 29.40 9.77 18.19
C LYS A 120 30.80 9.16 18.16
N LYS A 121 31.76 9.88 17.57
CA LYS A 121 33.19 9.54 17.60
C LYS A 121 33.83 10.18 18.84
N LYS A 122 34.40 9.32 19.69
CA LYS A 122 35.16 9.62 20.92
C LYS A 122 36.54 10.23 20.61
N GLY A 123 37.03 11.07 21.53
CA GLY A 123 38.46 11.40 21.71
C GLY A 123 38.62 12.72 22.47
N LYS A 124 38.63 12.77 23.81
CA LYS A 124 39.70 12.43 24.79
C LYS A 124 40.74 13.57 24.97
N LYS A 125 40.97 13.91 26.26
CA LYS A 125 42.12 14.57 26.94
C LYS A 125 42.06 16.07 27.24
N GLY A 126 42.38 16.39 28.52
CA GLY A 126 43.01 17.63 28.97
C GLY A 126 42.10 18.48 29.89
N LYS A 127 42.09 18.31 31.22
CA LYS A 127 43.08 18.73 32.23
C LYS A 127 42.98 20.22 32.62
N LYS A 128 42.71 20.43 33.92
CA LYS A 128 43.04 21.58 34.80
C LYS A 128 42.23 22.89 34.69
N GLY A 129 41.49 23.15 35.78
CA GLY A 129 41.82 24.25 36.70
C GLY A 129 40.97 25.52 36.59
N GLY A 130 40.62 26.08 37.77
CA GLY A 130 40.51 27.54 37.91
C GLY A 130 39.14 28.12 38.30
N LYS A 131 38.83 28.06 39.60
CA LYS A 131 38.43 29.17 40.49
C LYS A 131 37.99 30.53 39.88
N LYS A 132 36.96 31.12 40.51
CA LYS A 132 36.57 32.57 40.58
C LYS A 132 35.94 33.12 39.29
N LYS A 133 34.95 34.03 39.27
CA LYS A 133 34.48 35.03 40.24
C LYS A 133 33.11 35.58 39.77
N LYS A 134 32.19 35.77 40.72
CA LYS A 134 31.29 36.93 40.94
C LYS A 134 31.13 38.00 39.84
N LYS A 135 29.87 38.44 39.67
CA LYS A 135 29.30 39.79 39.43
C LYS A 135 28.30 39.73 38.27
N LYS A 136 27.14 40.40 38.29
CA LYS A 136 26.43 41.22 39.29
C LYS A 136 24.98 41.24 38.78
#